data_AF-A0A6G0Q8T4-F1
#
_entry.id   AF-A0A6G0Q8T4-F1
#
_cell.length_a   1.000
_cell.length_b   1.000
_cell.length_c   1.000
_cell.angle_alpha   90.00
_cell.angle_beta   90.00
_cell.angle_gamma   90.00
#
_symmetry.space_group_name_H-M   'P 1'
#
loop_
_entity.id
_entity.type
_entity.pdbx_description
1 polymer ?
#
loop_
_entity_poly.entity_id
_entity_poly.type
_entity_poly.pdbx_seq_one_letter_code
_entity_poly.pdbx_strand_id
1 'polypeptide(L)'
;MLDEMKGLLCEAAKQSQQQELVERLENAYVFRVTFGGGTCTTGTLLDSGVPEFDVSYRMLYQLAKDRNEWTQFVFELKQLKLPLSMGMVMEILATLKTVDNAKDMSVILCVDGLQHLINDGTKKCDFYRVLATICNFLNSSRAFAVCVCSTTTQTPVDLALSVSQQKR
;
A
#
# COMPACT_ATOMS: atom_id res chain seq x y z
N MET A 1 -5.55 -15.38 -1.00
CA MET A 1 -5.36 -14.85 -2.37
C MET A 1 -4.26 -13.79 -2.41
N LEU A 2 -4.35 -12.68 -1.65
CA LEU A 2 -3.28 -11.67 -1.60
C LEU A 2 -1.92 -12.21 -1.08
N ASP A 3 -1.93 -13.32 -0.34
CA ASP A 3 -0.71 -13.99 0.13
C ASP A 3 0.13 -14.61 -0.99
N GLU A 4 -0.52 -15.04 -2.06
CA GLU A 4 0.11 -15.70 -3.20
C GLU A 4 0.50 -14.72 -4.31
N MET A 5 0.10 -13.44 -4.20
CA MET A 5 0.27 -12.47 -5.29
C MET A 5 1.71 -12.22 -5.69
N LYS A 6 2.66 -12.23 -4.74
CA LYS A 6 4.08 -12.16 -5.10
C LYS A 6 4.48 -13.34 -5.99
N GLY A 7 4.05 -14.55 -5.65
CA GLY A 7 4.32 -15.76 -6.43
C GLY A 7 3.70 -15.68 -7.82
N LEU A 8 2.43 -15.28 -7.93
CA LEU A 8 1.74 -15.12 -9.21
C LEU A 8 2.40 -14.06 -10.10
N LEU A 9 2.83 -12.93 -9.52
CA LEU A 9 3.56 -11.89 -10.25
C LEU A 9 4.92 -12.40 -10.75
N CYS A 10 5.65 -13.18 -9.93
CA CYS A 10 6.91 -13.77 -10.35
C CYS A 10 6.71 -14.78 -11.50
N GLU A 11 5.69 -15.63 -11.44
CA GLU A 11 5.37 -16.58 -12.51
C GLU A 11 4.96 -15.86 -13.81
N ALA A 12 4.14 -14.82 -13.72
CA ALA A 12 3.80 -13.98 -14.87
C ALA A 12 5.05 -13.30 -15.48
N ALA A 13 5.97 -12.82 -14.65
CA ALA A 13 7.22 -12.24 -15.12
C ALA A 13 8.13 -13.26 -15.81
N LYS A 14 8.23 -14.50 -15.30
CA LYS A 14 8.97 -15.58 -15.96
C LYS A 14 8.41 -15.87 -17.35
N GLN A 15 7.08 -15.84 -17.51
CA GLN A 15 6.44 -16.02 -18.81
C GLN A 15 6.70 -14.86 -19.79
N SER A 16 6.94 -13.65 -19.28
CA SER A 16 7.25 -12.47 -20.11
C SER A 16 8.66 -12.49 -20.73
N GLN A 17 9.53 -13.43 -20.32
CA GLN A 17 10.94 -13.52 -20.73
C GLN A 17 11.79 -12.27 -20.41
N GLN A 18 11.32 -11.38 -19.54
CA GLN A 18 12.06 -10.20 -19.09
C GLN A 18 12.82 -10.49 -17.80
N GLN A 19 14.12 -10.79 -17.93
CA GLN A 19 14.97 -11.15 -16.79
C GLN A 19 15.04 -10.07 -15.71
N GLU A 20 15.13 -8.78 -16.10
CA GLU A 20 15.13 -7.67 -15.14
C GLU A 20 13.83 -7.62 -14.32
N LEU A 21 12.69 -7.89 -14.96
CA LEU A 21 11.38 -7.89 -14.28
C LEU A 21 11.28 -9.05 -13.27
N VAL A 22 11.81 -10.22 -13.63
CA VAL A 22 11.89 -11.39 -12.73
C VAL A 22 12.73 -11.03 -11.50
N GLU A 23 13.94 -10.51 -11.70
CA GLU A 23 14.84 -10.14 -10.59
C GLU A 23 14.22 -9.07 -9.69
N ARG A 24 13.54 -8.07 -10.28
CA ARG A 24 12.85 -7.03 -9.51
C ARG A 24 11.73 -7.60 -8.65
N LEU A 25 10.90 -8.50 -9.18
CA LEU A 25 9.75 -9.04 -8.46
C LEU A 25 10.16 -10.08 -7.41
N GLU A 26 11.19 -10.88 -7.66
CA GLU A 26 11.73 -11.83 -6.69
C GLU A 26 12.29 -11.11 -5.45
N ASN A 27 12.99 -9.99 -5.67
CA ASN A 27 13.56 -9.17 -4.60
C ASN A 27 12.58 -8.16 -3.99
N ALA A 28 11.34 -8.09 -4.48
CA ALA A 28 10.39 -7.09 -4.02
C ALA A 28 10.01 -7.29 -2.54
N TYR A 29 9.97 -6.18 -1.80
CA TYR A 29 9.38 -6.13 -0.46
C TYR A 29 7.86 -6.07 -0.56
N VAL A 30 7.16 -6.86 0.27
CA VAL A 30 5.70 -6.94 0.23
C VAL A 30 5.12 -6.23 1.44
N PHE A 31 4.37 -5.16 1.21
CA PHE A 31 3.52 -4.56 2.23
C PHE A 31 2.10 -5.14 2.13
N ARG A 32 1.55 -5.54 3.27
CA ARG A 32 0.18 -6.04 3.38
C ARG A 32 -0.66 -5.04 4.17
N VAL A 33 -1.56 -4.35 3.49
CA VAL A 33 -2.42 -3.32 4.05
C VAL A 33 -3.85 -3.85 4.02
N THR A 34 -4.42 -4.13 5.17
CA THR A 34 -5.78 -4.64 5.28
C THR A 34 -6.65 -3.61 5.97
N PHE A 35 -7.78 -3.26 5.36
CA PHE A 35 -8.85 -2.49 5.97
C PHE A 35 -9.97 -3.46 6.36
N GLY A 36 -10.20 -3.69 7.65
CA GLY A 36 -11.12 -4.74 8.08
C GLY A 36 -12.23 -4.26 9.02
N GLY A 37 -13.31 -5.03 9.06
CA GLY A 37 -14.21 -5.10 10.22
C GLY A 37 -13.55 -5.84 11.39
N GLY A 38 -14.24 -5.91 12.55
CA GLY A 38 -13.72 -6.22 13.89
C GLY A 38 -12.92 -7.51 14.16
N THR A 39 -12.50 -8.27 13.14
CA THR A 39 -11.56 -9.40 13.24
C THR A 39 -10.14 -9.07 12.77
N CYS A 40 -9.91 -7.90 12.15
CA CYS A 40 -8.56 -7.48 11.74
C CYS A 40 -7.81 -6.84 12.91
N THR A 41 -6.57 -7.27 13.13
CA THR A 41 -5.67 -6.74 14.18
C THR A 41 -5.37 -5.25 14.06
N THR A 42 -5.61 -4.68 12.88
CA THR A 42 -5.37 -3.26 12.57
C THR A 42 -6.67 -2.47 12.32
N GLY A 43 -7.85 -3.10 12.46
CA GLY A 43 -9.17 -2.44 12.45
C GLY A 43 -9.50 -1.61 11.19
N THR A 44 -10.48 -0.70 11.35
CA THR A 44 -10.89 0.32 10.37
C THR A 44 -9.87 1.46 10.27
N LEU A 45 -10.19 2.53 9.55
CA LEU A 45 -9.38 3.75 9.50
C LEU A 45 -9.07 4.31 10.89
N LEU A 46 -7.84 4.82 11.03
CA LEU A 46 -7.28 5.47 12.22
C LEU A 46 -7.84 6.87 12.45
N ASP A 47 -8.23 7.55 11.38
CA ASP A 47 -8.81 8.88 11.38
C ASP A 47 -9.52 9.13 10.04
N SER A 48 -10.85 9.26 10.06
CA SER A 48 -11.65 9.59 8.86
C SER A 48 -11.46 11.05 8.40
N GLY A 49 -10.89 11.90 9.25
CA GLY A 49 -10.46 13.25 8.88
C GLY A 49 -9.27 13.24 7.91
N VAL A 50 -8.36 12.27 8.04
CA VAL A 50 -7.11 12.14 7.24
C VAL A 50 -6.78 10.69 6.80
N PRO A 51 -7.71 9.99 6.12
CA PRO A 51 -7.52 8.61 5.64
C PRO A 51 -6.30 8.41 4.73
N GLU A 52 -5.81 9.47 4.07
CA GLU A 52 -4.62 9.43 3.21
C GLU A 52 -3.35 8.93 3.90
N PHE A 53 -3.20 9.12 5.21
CA PHE A 53 -2.00 8.68 5.93
C PHE A 53 -2.09 7.24 6.45
N ASP A 54 -3.29 6.65 6.45
CA ASP A 54 -3.55 5.35 7.07
C ASP A 54 -2.71 4.22 6.47
N VAL A 55 -2.56 4.23 5.14
CA VAL A 55 -1.73 3.29 4.39
C VAL A 55 -0.27 3.37 4.86
N SER A 56 0.26 4.59 5.03
CA SER A 56 1.63 4.80 5.49
C SER A 56 1.86 4.27 6.91
N TYR A 57 0.91 4.50 7.83
CA TYR A 57 0.98 3.97 9.19
C TYR A 57 1.04 2.44 9.19
N ARG A 58 0.20 1.79 8.38
CA ARG A 58 0.16 0.32 8.25
C ARG A 58 1.42 -0.24 7.60
N MET A 59 2.00 0.47 6.64
CA MET A 59 3.30 0.10 6.06
C MET A 59 4.42 0.21 7.10
N LEU A 60 4.49 1.33 7.83
CA LEU A 60 5.53 1.56 8.84
C LEU A 60 5.45 0.53 9.98
N TYR A 61 4.25 0.15 10.40
CA TYR A 61 4.05 -0.88 11.41
C TYR A 61 4.65 -2.24 11.03
N GLN A 62 4.65 -2.58 9.74
CA GLN A 62 5.28 -3.81 9.26
C GLN A 62 6.81 -3.77 9.35
N LEU A 63 7.39 -2.57 9.28
CA LEU A 63 8.84 -2.33 9.41
C LEU A 63 9.31 -2.25 10.87
N ALA A 64 8.41 -1.98 11.81
CA ALA A 64 8.73 -1.91 13.23
C ALA A 64 9.25 -3.27 13.74
N LYS A 65 10.46 -3.27 14.34
CA LYS A 65 11.08 -4.48 14.90
C LYS A 65 10.36 -4.96 16.16
N ASP A 66 9.99 -4.02 17.03
CA ASP A 66 9.25 -4.27 18.27
C ASP A 66 7.79 -3.88 18.05
N ARG A 67 7.00 -4.81 17.49
CA ARG A 67 5.58 -4.59 17.21
C ARG A 67 4.80 -4.53 18.54
N ASN A 68 4.67 -3.32 19.08
CA ASN A 68 3.64 -3.00 20.07
C ASN A 68 2.25 -3.30 19.48
N GLU A 69 1.23 -3.41 20.32
CA GLU A 69 -0.14 -3.45 19.80
C GLU A 69 -0.41 -2.26 18.87
N TRP A 70 -1.15 -2.51 17.79
CA TRP A 70 -1.45 -1.51 16.75
C TRP A 70 -1.95 -0.18 17.33
N THR A 71 -2.87 -0.23 18.30
CA THR A 71 -3.43 0.97 18.95
C THR A 71 -2.35 1.80 19.65
N GLN A 72 -1.42 1.14 20.34
CA GLN A 72 -0.32 1.82 21.03
C GLN A 72 0.68 2.39 20.03
N PHE A 73 1.05 1.62 19.01
CA PHE A 73 1.93 2.07 17.93
C PHE A 73 1.40 3.35 17.25
N VAL A 74 0.11 3.36 16.92
CA VAL A 74 -0.54 4.53 16.31
C VAL A 74 -0.58 5.70 17.27
N PHE A 75 -0.90 5.46 18.55
CA PHE A 75 -0.91 6.52 19.55
C PHE A 75 0.45 7.21 19.64
N GLU A 76 1.53 6.44 19.75
CA GLU A 76 2.91 6.93 19.80
C GLU A 76 3.27 7.73 18.54
N LEU A 77 2.95 7.21 17.35
CA LEU A 77 3.22 7.93 16.10
C LEU A 77 2.44 9.24 15.96
N LYS A 78 1.18 9.28 16.39
CA LYS A 78 0.37 10.52 16.39
C LYS A 78 1.00 11.59 17.28
N GLN A 79 1.67 11.22 18.38
CA GLN A 79 2.38 12.17 19.24
C GLN A 79 3.58 12.82 18.55
N LEU A 80 4.22 12.12 17.60
CA LEU A 80 5.37 12.64 16.86
C LEU A 80 4.99 13.73 15.85
N LYS A 81 3.69 13.87 15.52
CA LYS A 81 3.17 14.86 14.54
C LYS A 81 3.89 14.86 13.19
N LEU A 82 4.43 13.70 12.79
CA LEU A 82 5.13 13.55 11.52
C LEU A 82 4.11 13.27 10.41
N PRO A 83 4.12 14.04 9.30
CA PRO A 83 3.29 13.72 8.14
C PRO A 83 3.88 12.49 7.43
N LEU A 84 3.44 11.30 7.80
CA LEU A 84 3.95 10.05 7.26
C LEU A 84 3.30 9.76 5.89
N SER A 85 3.99 10.12 4.82
CA SER A 85 3.63 9.69 3.45
C SER A 85 4.22 8.31 3.14
N MET A 86 3.63 7.59 2.17
CA MET A 86 4.18 6.31 1.70
C MET A 86 5.61 6.47 1.16
N GLY A 87 5.93 7.60 0.55
CA GLY A 87 7.28 7.92 0.08
C GLY A 87 8.31 7.94 1.23
N MET A 88 7.94 8.52 2.39
CA MET A 88 8.82 8.50 3.56
C MET A 88 8.99 7.08 4.11
N VAL A 89 7.94 6.25 4.07
CA VAL A 89 8.07 4.83 4.46
C VAL A 89 9.01 4.08 3.53
N MET A 90 9.04 4.42 2.24
CA MET A 90 10.02 3.89 1.30
C MET A 90 11.45 4.31 1.62
N GLU A 91 11.69 5.56 2.00
CA GLU A 91 13.02 6.02 2.43
C GLU A 91 13.50 5.30 3.70
N ILE A 92 12.59 5.06 4.64
CA ILE A 92 12.86 4.25 5.84
C ILE A 92 13.19 2.81 5.44
N LEU A 93 12.42 2.20 4.54
CA LEU A 93 12.69 0.86 4.04
C LEU A 93 14.07 0.78 3.35
N ALA A 94 14.42 1.76 2.52
CA ALA A 94 15.72 1.82 1.84
C ALA A 94 16.87 1.85 2.86
N THR A 95 16.74 2.69 3.89
CA THR A 95 17.71 2.79 4.99
C THR A 95 17.85 1.47 5.73
N LEU A 96 16.73 0.82 6.07
CA LEU A 96 16.73 -0.47 6.78
C LEU A 96 17.30 -1.62 5.94
N LYS A 97 17.19 -1.54 4.62
CA LYS A 97 17.71 -2.54 3.67
C LYS A 97 19.07 -2.19 3.09
N THR A 98 19.69 -1.11 3.56
CA THR A 98 20.98 -0.60 3.07
C THR A 98 21.01 -0.48 1.54
N VAL A 99 19.93 0.08 0.97
CA VAL A 99 19.79 0.35 -0.46
C VAL A 99 20.04 1.84 -0.69
N ASP A 100 21.09 2.17 -1.44
CA ASP A 100 21.53 3.55 -1.63
C ASP A 100 20.56 4.39 -2.49
N ASN A 101 19.80 3.74 -3.38
CA ASN A 101 18.91 4.42 -4.29
C ASN A 101 17.52 3.75 -4.33
N ALA A 102 16.49 4.52 -3.98
CA ALA A 102 15.12 4.04 -3.98
C ALA A 102 14.64 3.51 -5.35
N LYS A 103 15.29 3.87 -6.47
CA LYS A 103 14.99 3.32 -7.81
C LYS A 103 15.30 1.82 -7.96
N ASP A 104 16.22 1.33 -7.13
CA ASP A 104 16.67 -0.06 -7.15
C ASP A 104 15.78 -0.93 -6.25
N MET A 105 14.87 -0.30 -5.51
CA MET A 105 13.86 -1.02 -4.74
C MET A 105 12.68 -1.42 -5.61
N SER A 106 12.17 -2.60 -5.30
CA SER A 106 10.90 -3.08 -5.80
C SER A 106 9.95 -3.32 -4.63
N VAL A 107 8.71 -2.88 -4.77
CA VAL A 107 7.68 -3.04 -3.75
C VAL A 107 6.39 -3.54 -4.34
N ILE A 108 5.77 -4.49 -3.64
CA ILE A 108 4.42 -4.97 -3.90
C ILE A 108 3.55 -4.51 -2.74
N LEU A 109 2.57 -3.66 -3.02
CA LEU A 109 1.57 -3.20 -2.07
C LEU A 109 0.29 -4.02 -2.25
N CYS A 110 0.08 -4.99 -1.37
CA CYS A 110 -1.15 -5.76 -1.32
C CYS A 110 -2.15 -5.03 -0.42
N VAL A 111 -3.25 -4.56 -0.99
CA VAL A 111 -4.32 -3.86 -0.27
C VAL A 111 -5.57 -4.74 -0.24
N ASP A 112 -6.08 -5.00 0.95
CA ASP A 112 -7.31 -5.75 1.16
C ASP A 112 -8.39 -4.90 1.83
N GLY A 113 -9.64 -5.21 1.53
CA GLY A 113 -10.77 -4.70 2.29
C GLY A 113 -11.12 -3.24 2.04
N LEU A 114 -10.70 -2.65 0.90
CA LEU A 114 -11.08 -1.28 0.54
C LEU A 114 -12.60 -1.07 0.54
N GLN A 115 -13.39 -2.10 0.24
CA GLN A 115 -14.86 -2.07 0.29
C GLN A 115 -15.43 -1.77 1.68
N HIS A 116 -14.64 -1.92 2.75
CA HIS A 116 -15.04 -1.60 4.12
C HIS A 116 -14.89 -0.12 4.45
N LEU A 117 -14.25 0.66 3.57
CA LEU A 117 -14.17 2.11 3.69
C LEU A 117 -15.49 2.75 3.27
N ILE A 118 -15.83 3.89 3.89
CA ILE A 118 -17.04 4.64 3.52
C ILE A 118 -16.93 5.04 2.06
N ASN A 119 -17.97 4.69 1.29
CA ASN A 119 -18.13 5.07 -0.09
C ASN A 119 -19.52 5.69 -0.30
N ASP A 120 -19.57 7.04 -0.28
CA ASP A 120 -20.79 7.81 -0.53
C ASP A 120 -20.94 8.25 -2.01
N GLY A 121 -20.08 7.74 -2.90
CA GLY A 121 -20.03 8.12 -4.32
C GLY A 121 -19.31 9.45 -4.61
N THR A 122 -18.84 10.18 -3.60
CA THR A 122 -18.10 11.43 -3.77
C THR A 122 -16.59 11.20 -3.69
N LYS A 123 -15.80 12.03 -4.41
CA LYS A 123 -14.32 11.98 -4.34
C LYS A 123 -13.73 12.30 -2.95
N LYS A 124 -14.56 12.75 -2.01
CA LYS A 124 -14.16 13.10 -0.65
C LYS A 124 -14.34 11.95 0.33
N CYS A 125 -14.99 10.85 -0.07
CA CYS A 125 -15.14 9.71 0.81
C CYS A 125 -13.81 9.01 1.06
N ASP A 126 -13.78 8.26 2.15
CA ASP A 126 -12.62 7.49 2.61
C ASP A 126 -12.06 6.58 1.52
N PHE A 127 -12.96 5.85 0.84
CA PHE A 127 -12.57 4.95 -0.26
C PHE A 127 -11.76 5.68 -1.34
N TYR A 128 -12.29 6.78 -1.89
CA TYR A 128 -11.63 7.52 -2.97
C TYR A 128 -10.36 8.23 -2.50
N ARG A 129 -10.31 8.72 -1.24
CA ARG A 129 -9.11 9.35 -0.68
C ARG A 129 -7.97 8.37 -0.49
N VAL A 130 -8.24 7.19 0.08
CA VAL A 130 -7.23 6.13 0.21
C VAL A 130 -6.77 5.66 -1.16
N LEU A 131 -7.70 5.41 -2.09
CA LEU A 131 -7.37 4.95 -3.44
C LEU A 131 -6.56 6.00 -4.21
N ALA A 132 -6.92 7.28 -4.12
CA ALA A 132 -6.15 8.37 -4.71
C ALA A 132 -4.72 8.44 -4.13
N THR A 133 -4.56 8.19 -2.83
CA THR A 133 -3.25 8.15 -2.18
C THR A 133 -2.40 7.01 -2.75
N ILE A 134 -2.98 5.81 -2.89
CA ILE A 134 -2.33 4.65 -3.52
C ILE A 134 -1.93 4.96 -4.96
N CYS A 135 -2.83 5.49 -5.78
CA CYS A 135 -2.54 5.86 -7.16
C CYS A 135 -1.44 6.93 -7.25
N ASN A 136 -1.49 7.95 -6.38
CA ASN A 136 -0.46 8.99 -6.33
C ASN A 136 0.91 8.41 -5.97
N PHE A 137 0.96 7.46 -5.03
CA PHE A 137 2.18 6.74 -4.71
C PHE A 137 2.71 5.98 -5.92
N LEU A 138 1.88 5.20 -6.62
CA LEU A 138 2.32 4.46 -7.80
C LEU A 138 2.83 5.38 -8.92
N ASN A 139 2.20 6.54 -9.11
CA ASN A 139 2.57 7.50 -10.16
C ASN A 139 3.81 8.32 -9.83
N SER A 140 4.10 8.55 -8.55
CA SER A 140 5.24 9.36 -8.09
C SER A 140 6.39 8.53 -7.51
N SER A 141 6.19 7.23 -7.32
CA SER A 141 7.18 6.34 -6.74
C SER A 141 8.42 6.28 -7.63
N ARG A 142 9.58 6.52 -7.01
CA ARG A 142 10.88 6.27 -7.64
C ARG A 142 11.20 4.79 -7.69
N ALA A 143 10.69 4.01 -6.74
CA ALA A 143 10.80 2.55 -6.71
C ALA A 143 9.87 1.91 -7.73
N PHE A 144 10.23 0.73 -8.21
CA PHE A 144 9.30 -0.10 -8.99
C PHE A 144 8.19 -0.58 -8.06
N ALA A 145 6.96 -0.11 -8.27
CA ALA A 145 5.84 -0.38 -7.37
C ALA A 145 4.69 -1.06 -8.12
N VAL A 146 4.19 -2.16 -7.56
CA VAL A 146 2.98 -2.85 -8.02
C VAL A 146 1.96 -2.82 -6.90
N CYS A 147 0.73 -2.40 -7.18
CA CYS A 147 -0.36 -2.49 -6.21
C CYS A 147 -1.35 -3.57 -6.63
N VAL A 148 -1.76 -4.40 -5.67
CA VAL A 148 -2.81 -5.40 -5.85
C VAL A 148 -3.91 -5.12 -4.84
N CYS A 149 -5.10 -4.78 -5.33
CA CYS A 149 -6.25 -4.51 -4.48
C CYS A 149 -7.25 -5.67 -4.55
N SER A 150 -7.67 -6.20 -3.40
CA SER A 150 -8.82 -7.11 -3.31
C SER A 150 -10.05 -6.34 -2.84
N THR A 151 -11.11 -6.37 -3.65
CA THR A 151 -12.39 -5.72 -3.33
C THR A 151 -13.56 -6.56 -3.80
N THR A 152 -14.64 -6.63 -3.03
CA THR A 152 -15.88 -7.30 -3.45
C THR A 152 -16.70 -6.50 -4.46
N THR A 153 -16.37 -5.22 -4.68
CA THR A 153 -17.04 -4.32 -5.62
C THR A 153 -16.07 -3.78 -6.66
N GLN A 154 -16.15 -4.28 -7.90
CA GLN A 154 -15.26 -3.88 -9.01
C GLN A 154 -15.57 -2.47 -9.54
N THR A 155 -16.85 -2.10 -9.61
CA THR A 155 -17.31 -0.85 -10.25
C THR A 155 -16.70 0.44 -9.66
N PRO A 156 -16.59 0.61 -8.32
CA PRO A 156 -15.96 1.80 -7.75
C PRO A 156 -14.46 1.90 -8.06
N VAL A 157 -13.77 0.76 -8.12
CA VAL A 157 -12.33 0.69 -8.47
C VAL A 157 -12.13 1.03 -9.94
N ASP A 158 -12.92 0.43 -10.85
CA ASP A 158 -12.83 0.70 -12.28
C ASP A 158 -13.09 2.18 -12.60
N LEU A 159 -14.10 2.79 -11.95
CA LEU A 159 -14.39 4.22 -12.09
C LEU A 159 -13.24 5.09 -11.60
N ALA A 160 -12.63 4.76 -10.46
CA ALA A 160 -11.48 5.49 -9.94
C ALA A 160 -10.25 5.38 -10.86
N LEU A 161 -10.00 4.19 -11.41
CA LEU A 161 -8.89 3.95 -12.33
C LEU A 161 -9.13 4.58 -13.70
N SER A 162 -10.38 4.68 -14.15
CA SER A 162 -10.72 5.28 -15.46
C SER A 162 -10.32 6.76 -15.57
N VAL A 163 -10.22 7.46 -14.44
CA VAL A 163 -9.76 8.85 -14.35
C VAL A 163 -8.27 8.97 -13.99
N SER A 164 -7.61 7.86 -13.69
CA SER A 164 -6.16 7.80 -13.46
C SER A 164 -5.42 7.78 -14.80
N GLN A 165 -4.24 8.40 -14.86
CA GLN A 165 -3.37 8.32 -16.05
C GLN A 165 -2.74 6.94 -16.27
N GLN A 166 -3.00 5.99 -15.37
CA GLN A 166 -2.66 4.58 -15.53
C GLN A 166 -3.56 3.96 -16.61
N LYS A 167 -3.24 4.23 -17.88
CA LYS A 167 -3.90 3.58 -19.02
C LYS A 167 -3.53 2.10 -19.04
N ARG A 168 -4.54 1.26 -19.30
CA ARG A 168 -4.41 -0.15 -19.67
C ARG A 168 -3.42 -0.35 -20.80
#